data_AF-A0A174JNZ9-F1
#
_entry.id   AF-A0A174JNZ9-F1
#
_cell.length_a   1.000
_cell.length_b   1.000
_cell.length_c   1.000
_cell.angle_alpha   90.00
_cell.angle_beta   90.00
_cell.angle_gamma   90.00
#
_symmetry.space_group_name_H-M   'P 1'
#
loop_
_entity.id
_entity.type
_entity.pdbx_description
1 polymer ?
#
loop_
_entity_poly.entity_id
_entity_poly.type
_entity_poly.pdbx_seq_one_letter_code
_entity_poly.pdbx_strand_id
1 'polypeptide(L)'
;MSNVKTGFLYYNSDTDRFKDIRIKRLKKDLGCDGFAVYEYLLNEIYRVQGCFLVWDESTAFDVAEYWGLKESKVNEIVRYCCAVGLFDKALLSNGNILTSPSIQSRYVEMCIRAKRKEIKIPEEYNIIPEECRIILEEYLKKQEVCRNSIKVYIKKPPKGGKEIDLNPIILDKPIQECYEELSSNSSWIESVVMNKRASGHLELNLESFQEYLKLFFDKLQNEGETHKSPKDGMAHFSRWLDIELNKPKPDMYKMENEELLASLSARNGSYYKFLTYIQNYAPYCFSNMRMPSEKEALIIRDKYGDAAFKKALRTLEGRVDIRSKWDVFYYAILKQFEYMNNGS
;
A
#
# COMPACT_ATOMS: atom_id res chain seq x y z
N MET A 1 6.36 26.82 -19.52
CA MET A 1 6.69 26.76 -18.08
C MET A 1 5.56 26.00 -17.41
N SER A 2 5.78 24.75 -17.00
CA SER A 2 4.77 24.00 -16.25
C SER A 2 4.56 24.71 -14.91
N ASN A 3 3.36 25.24 -14.68
CA ASN A 3 2.99 25.87 -13.43
C ASN A 3 3.13 24.83 -12.31
N VAL A 4 4.16 24.95 -11.48
CA VAL A 4 4.25 24.21 -10.23
C VAL A 4 3.05 24.64 -9.40
N LYS A 5 2.04 23.78 -9.28
CA LYS A 5 0.86 24.08 -8.47
C LYS A 5 1.31 24.26 -7.01
N THR A 6 1.10 25.45 -6.47
CA THR A 6 1.50 25.80 -5.09
C THR A 6 0.70 25.00 -4.06
N GLY A 7 -0.61 24.81 -4.28
CA GLY A 7 -1.46 24.02 -3.40
C GLY A 7 -1.47 22.51 -3.68
N PHE A 8 -2.44 21.80 -3.11
CA PHE A 8 -2.57 20.35 -3.12
C PHE A 8 -3.94 19.90 -3.66
N LEU A 9 -3.96 18.78 -4.40
CA LEU A 9 -5.22 18.16 -4.84
C LEU A 9 -5.96 17.46 -3.70
N TYR A 10 -5.25 17.12 -2.62
CA TYR A 10 -5.78 16.51 -1.41
C TYR A 10 -4.91 16.91 -0.21
N TYR A 11 -5.51 17.02 0.98
CA TYR A 11 -4.78 17.25 2.23
C TYR A 11 -5.25 16.31 3.33
N ASN A 12 -4.37 16.01 4.28
CA ASN A 12 -4.71 15.22 5.45
C ASN A 12 -5.37 16.11 6.49
N SER A 13 -6.42 15.61 7.14
CA SER A 13 -7.08 16.31 8.23
C SER A 13 -6.94 15.50 9.52
N ASP A 14 -6.55 16.16 10.61
CA ASP A 14 -6.22 15.51 11.88
C ASP A 14 -7.45 14.87 12.53
N THR A 15 -7.36 13.60 12.92
CA THR A 15 -8.51 12.84 13.45
C THR A 15 -9.00 13.36 14.79
N ASP A 16 -8.18 14.12 15.50
CA ASP A 16 -8.49 14.78 16.76
C ASP A 16 -8.93 16.24 16.61
N ARG A 17 -9.12 16.77 15.38
CA ARG A 17 -9.58 18.15 15.14
C ARG A 17 -10.83 18.53 15.93
N PHE A 18 -11.75 17.60 16.14
CA PHE A 18 -12.96 17.84 16.95
C PHE A 18 -12.68 17.99 18.45
N LYS A 19 -11.46 17.69 18.92
CA LYS A 19 -11.00 17.96 20.29
C LYS A 19 -10.47 19.38 20.45
N ASP A 20 -10.09 20.07 19.37
CA ASP A 20 -9.60 21.44 19.40
C ASP A 20 -10.66 22.37 20.02
N ILE A 21 -10.29 23.04 21.10
CA ILE A 21 -11.19 23.92 21.85
C ILE A 21 -11.69 25.10 21.00
N ARG A 22 -10.89 25.54 20.01
CA ARG A 22 -11.25 26.63 19.09
C ARG A 22 -12.34 26.18 18.13
N ILE A 23 -12.23 24.96 17.59
CA ILE A 23 -13.26 24.34 16.72
C ILE A 23 -14.54 24.07 17.53
N LYS A 24 -14.42 23.60 18.78
CA LYS A 24 -15.58 23.43 19.66
C LYS A 24 -16.30 24.76 19.95
N ARG A 25 -15.55 25.83 20.20
CA ARG A 25 -16.11 27.19 20.41
C ARG A 25 -16.82 27.71 19.16
N LEU A 26 -16.19 27.58 18.00
CA LEU A 26 -16.79 27.92 16.69
C LEU A 26 -18.11 27.17 16.46
N LYS A 27 -18.11 25.85 16.67
CA LYS A 27 -19.30 25.03 16.52
C LYS A 27 -20.40 25.38 17.52
N LYS A 28 -20.04 25.72 18.76
CA LYS A 28 -20.97 26.14 19.81
C LYS A 28 -21.67 27.46 19.47
N ASP A 29 -20.91 28.47 19.07
CA ASP A 29 -21.42 29.83 18.95
C ASP A 29 -21.99 30.13 17.55
N LEU A 30 -21.49 29.44 16.51
CA LEU A 30 -21.85 29.68 15.11
C LEU A 30 -22.42 28.46 14.37
N GLY A 31 -22.66 27.35 15.10
CA GLY A 31 -23.39 26.20 14.57
C GLY A 31 -22.65 25.44 13.47
N CYS A 32 -23.41 24.72 12.63
CA CYS A 32 -22.85 23.99 11.48
C CYS A 32 -22.19 24.93 10.48
N ASP A 33 -22.81 26.08 10.22
CA ASP A 33 -22.34 27.07 9.25
C ASP A 33 -20.92 27.55 9.59
N GLY A 34 -20.67 27.86 10.86
CA GLY A 34 -19.33 28.25 11.32
C GLY A 34 -18.27 27.21 10.99
N PHE A 35 -18.54 25.94 11.30
CA PHE A 35 -17.63 24.84 11.01
C PHE A 35 -17.46 24.60 9.51
N ALA A 36 -18.56 24.58 8.75
CA ALA A 36 -18.56 24.33 7.31
C ALA A 36 -17.77 25.40 6.54
N VAL A 37 -17.97 26.68 6.88
CA VAL A 37 -17.21 27.80 6.30
C VAL A 37 -15.73 27.68 6.66
N TYR A 38 -15.37 27.38 7.91
CA TYR A 38 -13.97 27.20 8.29
C TYR A 38 -13.29 26.06 7.52
N GLU A 39 -13.94 24.91 7.39
CA GLU A 39 -13.40 23.76 6.63
C GLU A 39 -13.29 24.07 5.13
N TYR A 40 -14.25 24.80 4.56
CA TYR A 40 -14.17 25.27 3.18
C TYR A 40 -12.94 26.17 2.98
N LEU A 41 -12.73 27.14 3.87
CA LEU A 41 -11.57 28.04 3.78
C LEU A 41 -10.25 27.30 3.96
N LEU A 42 -10.18 26.32 4.86
CA LEU A 42 -9.01 25.45 4.97
C LEU A 42 -8.75 24.69 3.66
N ASN A 43 -9.79 24.14 3.04
CA ASN A 43 -9.67 23.47 1.76
C ASN A 43 -9.07 24.40 0.70
N GLU A 44 -9.62 25.61 0.56
CA GLU A 44 -9.17 26.59 -0.42
C GLU A 44 -7.73 27.07 -0.17
N ILE A 45 -7.37 27.32 1.09
CA ILE A 45 -5.99 27.62 1.49
C ILE A 45 -5.05 26.53 0.98
N TYR A 46 -5.33 25.26 1.31
CA TYR A 46 -4.45 24.15 0.92
C TYR A 46 -4.50 23.87 -0.58
N ARG A 47 -5.64 24.07 -1.24
CA ARG A 47 -5.85 23.79 -2.67
C ARG A 47 -5.11 24.77 -3.58
N VAL A 48 -5.10 26.06 -3.22
CA VAL A 48 -4.60 27.13 -4.11
C VAL A 48 -3.15 27.51 -3.78
N GLN A 49 -2.91 28.12 -2.62
CA GLN A 49 -1.57 28.63 -2.24
C GLN A 49 -0.84 27.72 -1.24
N GLY A 50 -1.54 26.73 -0.69
CA GLY A 50 -1.00 25.79 0.29
C GLY A 50 -0.88 26.33 1.71
N CYS A 51 -0.62 27.63 1.91
CA CYS A 51 -0.28 28.19 3.23
C CYS A 51 -1.08 29.41 3.65
N PHE A 52 -1.79 30.07 2.74
CA PHE A 52 -2.65 31.22 3.04
C PHE A 52 -3.77 31.35 2.00
N LEU A 53 -4.71 32.25 2.25
CA LEU A 53 -5.71 32.67 1.29
C LEU A 53 -5.90 34.18 1.39
N VAL A 54 -6.06 34.84 0.24
CA VAL A 54 -6.42 36.26 0.17
C VAL A 54 -7.93 36.37 0.40
N TRP A 55 -8.32 37.24 1.31
CA TRP A 55 -9.69 37.47 1.75
C TRP A 55 -10.22 38.79 1.18
N ASP A 56 -10.80 38.70 0.00
CA ASP A 56 -11.47 39.82 -0.67
C ASP A 56 -12.98 39.58 -0.79
N GLU A 57 -13.68 40.57 -1.34
CA GLU A 57 -15.13 40.50 -1.57
C GLU A 57 -15.51 39.33 -2.49
N SER A 58 -14.67 39.01 -3.49
CA SER A 58 -14.89 37.87 -4.38
C SER A 58 -14.85 36.55 -3.62
N THR A 59 -13.87 36.39 -2.73
CA THR A 59 -13.72 35.16 -1.95
C THR A 59 -14.84 35.03 -0.91
N ALA A 60 -15.27 36.14 -0.31
CA ALA A 60 -16.42 36.15 0.58
C ALA A 60 -17.72 35.78 -0.16
N PHE A 61 -17.89 36.28 -1.39
CA PHE A 61 -19.00 35.94 -2.28
C PHE A 61 -19.01 34.45 -2.63
N ASP A 62 -17.89 33.89 -3.09
CA ASP A 62 -17.79 32.47 -3.48
C ASP A 62 -18.21 31.53 -2.33
N VAL A 63 -17.75 31.84 -1.10
CA VAL A 63 -18.10 31.08 0.10
C VAL A 63 -19.59 31.22 0.44
N ALA A 64 -20.13 32.43 0.34
CA ALA A 64 -21.52 32.72 0.61
C ALA A 64 -22.45 32.00 -0.38
N GLU A 65 -22.13 32.07 -1.67
CA GLU A 65 -22.86 31.40 -2.75
C GLU A 65 -22.85 29.87 -2.55
N TYR A 66 -21.68 29.27 -2.31
CA TYR A 66 -21.54 27.82 -2.16
C TYR A 66 -22.39 27.25 -1.01
N TRP A 67 -22.42 27.94 0.13
CA TRP A 67 -23.15 27.50 1.33
C TRP A 67 -24.58 28.04 1.43
N GLY A 68 -25.03 28.87 0.49
CA GLY A 68 -26.34 29.52 0.57
C GLY A 68 -26.47 30.47 1.76
N LEU A 69 -25.39 31.15 2.14
CA LEU A 69 -25.31 32.07 3.26
C LEU A 69 -25.27 33.53 2.79
N LYS A 70 -25.56 34.46 3.69
CA LYS A 70 -25.27 35.89 3.45
C LYS A 70 -23.78 36.16 3.68
N GLU A 71 -23.16 36.99 2.84
CA GLU A 71 -21.78 37.43 3.03
C GLU A 71 -21.52 38.06 4.41
N SER A 72 -22.51 38.75 4.98
CA SER A 72 -22.42 39.30 6.34
C SER A 72 -22.19 38.21 7.40
N LYS A 73 -22.82 37.03 7.22
CA LYS A 73 -22.65 35.88 8.11
C LYS A 73 -21.30 35.20 7.90
N VAL A 74 -20.87 35.06 6.64
CA VAL A 74 -19.52 34.54 6.32
C VAL A 74 -18.45 35.42 6.97
N ASN A 75 -18.55 36.74 6.83
CA ASN A 75 -17.63 37.69 7.45
C ASN A 75 -17.67 37.65 8.99
N GLU A 76 -18.84 37.43 9.60
CA GLU A 76 -18.96 37.20 11.05
C GLU A 76 -18.21 35.93 11.48
N ILE A 77 -18.35 34.84 10.72
CA ILE A 77 -17.65 33.57 10.97
C ILE A 77 -16.13 33.76 10.87
N VAL A 78 -15.64 34.41 9.81
CA VAL A 78 -14.20 34.66 9.63
C VAL A 78 -13.63 35.50 10.77
N ARG A 79 -14.32 36.58 11.18
CA ARG A 79 -13.92 37.39 12.34
C ARG A 79 -13.89 36.57 13.63
N TYR A 80 -14.86 35.67 13.82
CA TYR A 80 -14.88 34.78 14.98
C TYR A 80 -13.70 33.80 14.94
N CYS A 81 -13.39 33.20 13.78
CA CYS A 81 -12.22 32.35 13.60
C CYS A 81 -10.91 33.06 13.98
N CYS A 82 -10.76 34.34 13.66
CA CYS A 82 -9.65 35.16 14.15
C CYS A 82 -9.70 35.35 15.68
N ALA A 83 -10.86 35.64 16.25
CA ALA A 83 -11.02 35.85 17.69
C ALA A 83 -10.68 34.60 18.53
N VAL A 84 -10.93 33.39 18.01
CA VAL A 84 -10.57 32.13 18.68
C VAL A 84 -9.20 31.59 18.26
N GLY A 85 -8.47 32.29 17.39
CA GLY A 85 -7.11 31.89 16.97
C GLY A 85 -7.05 30.69 16.01
N LEU A 86 -8.10 30.48 15.21
CA LEU A 86 -8.06 29.57 14.04
C LEU A 86 -7.36 30.25 12.85
N PHE A 87 -7.52 31.58 12.75
CA PHE A 87 -6.77 32.46 11.85
C PHE A 87 -6.05 33.56 12.64
N ASP A 88 -4.96 34.07 12.07
CA ASP A 88 -4.25 35.21 12.63
C ASP A 88 -5.05 36.50 12.43
N LYS A 89 -5.25 37.25 13.52
CA LYS A 89 -6.07 38.46 13.51
C LYS A 89 -5.36 39.64 12.83
N ALA A 90 -4.04 39.75 13.01
CA ALA A 90 -3.27 40.87 12.47
C ALA A 90 -3.15 40.76 10.94
N LEU A 91 -2.92 39.55 10.42
CA LEU A 91 -2.83 39.30 8.98
C LEU A 91 -4.17 39.52 8.25
N LEU A 92 -5.31 39.18 8.88
CA LEU A 92 -6.61 39.55 8.32
C LEU A 92 -6.78 41.07 8.30
N SER A 93 -6.43 41.76 9.40
CA SER A 93 -6.68 43.21 9.53
C SER A 93 -5.78 44.07 8.65
N ASN A 94 -4.53 43.66 8.44
CA ASN A 94 -3.51 44.48 7.77
C ASN A 94 -3.27 44.09 6.32
N GLY A 95 -3.58 42.85 5.94
CA GLY A 95 -3.27 42.32 4.60
C GLY A 95 -4.41 41.54 3.97
N ASN A 96 -5.58 41.46 4.61
CA ASN A 96 -6.68 40.61 4.16
C ASN A 96 -6.23 39.16 3.92
N ILE A 97 -5.39 38.61 4.81
CA ILE A 97 -4.88 37.24 4.65
C ILE A 97 -5.44 36.31 5.72
N LEU A 98 -5.95 35.17 5.28
CA LEU A 98 -6.31 34.04 6.14
C LEU A 98 -5.19 33.02 6.17
N THR A 99 -4.54 32.92 7.33
CA THR A 99 -3.57 31.88 7.66
C THR A 99 -3.43 31.80 9.19
N SER A 100 -2.67 30.83 9.69
CA SER A 100 -2.30 30.72 11.10
C SER A 100 -1.00 29.93 11.23
N PRO A 101 -0.32 29.96 12.39
CA PRO A 101 0.89 29.16 12.60
C PRO A 101 0.62 27.67 12.33
N SER A 102 -0.50 27.13 12.83
CA SER A 102 -0.90 25.74 12.60
C SER A 102 -1.13 25.41 11.12
N ILE A 103 -1.69 26.35 10.35
CA ILE A 103 -1.92 26.17 8.91
C ILE A 103 -0.58 26.09 8.17
N GLN A 104 0.35 26.99 8.47
CA GLN A 104 1.67 27.04 7.83
C GLN A 104 2.56 25.85 8.24
N SER A 105 2.52 25.43 9.51
CA SER A 105 3.16 24.20 9.97
C SER A 105 2.67 22.99 9.18
N ARG A 106 1.35 22.82 9.06
CA ARG A 106 0.76 21.71 8.30
C ARG A 106 1.14 21.78 6.82
N TYR A 107 1.18 22.97 6.22
CA TYR A 107 1.67 23.17 4.87
C TYR A 107 3.12 22.69 4.71
N VAL A 108 4.01 23.11 5.61
CA VAL A 108 5.42 22.70 5.61
C VAL A 108 5.53 21.17 5.72
N GLU A 109 4.83 20.56 6.66
CA GLU A 109 4.81 19.11 6.81
C GLU A 109 4.31 18.39 5.55
N MET A 110 3.22 18.88 4.95
CA MET A 110 2.69 18.33 3.71
C MET A 110 3.68 18.49 2.56
N CYS A 111 4.39 19.63 2.48
CA CYS A 111 5.42 19.85 1.49
C CYS A 111 6.61 18.91 1.68
N ILE A 112 7.05 18.70 2.92
CA ILE A 112 8.12 17.76 3.27
C ILE A 112 7.71 16.33 2.90
N ARG A 113 6.51 15.90 3.27
CA ARG A 113 5.96 14.57 2.92
C ARG A 113 5.81 14.39 1.42
N ALA A 114 5.41 15.44 0.70
CA ALA A 114 5.33 15.50 -0.76
C ALA A 114 6.71 15.67 -1.43
N LYS A 115 7.78 15.74 -0.63
CA LYS A 115 9.17 15.91 -1.07
C LYS A 115 9.40 17.13 -1.99
N ARG A 116 8.74 18.26 -1.69
CA ARG A 116 8.86 19.47 -2.51
C ARG A 116 10.28 20.05 -2.44
N LYS A 117 10.84 20.36 -3.61
CA LYS A 117 12.19 20.94 -3.75
C LYS A 117 12.31 22.37 -3.25
N GLU A 118 11.20 23.07 -3.24
CA GLU A 118 11.09 24.45 -2.83
C GLU A 118 9.81 24.59 -2.01
N ILE A 119 9.96 25.09 -0.79
CA ILE A 119 8.86 25.32 0.14
C ILE A 119 8.89 26.81 0.43
N LYS A 120 8.00 27.53 -0.23
CA LYS A 120 7.87 28.98 -0.10
C LYS A 120 6.64 29.31 0.72
N ILE A 121 6.85 30.13 1.74
CA ILE A 121 5.81 30.90 2.41
C ILE A 121 6.23 32.36 2.23
N PRO A 122 5.36 33.23 1.67
CA PRO A 122 5.69 34.65 1.50
C PRO A 122 6.11 35.29 2.83
N GLU A 123 7.22 36.03 2.82
CA GLU A 123 7.82 36.60 4.03
C GLU A 123 6.87 37.56 4.77
N GLU A 124 6.08 38.31 4.01
CA GLU A 124 5.01 39.20 4.47
C GLU A 124 3.96 38.52 5.36
N TYR A 125 3.77 37.20 5.21
CA TYR A 125 2.78 36.43 5.96
C TYR A 125 3.41 35.31 6.79
N ASN A 126 4.73 35.22 6.85
CA ASN A 126 5.42 34.09 7.46
C ASN A 126 5.35 34.15 9.00
N ILE A 127 4.53 33.29 9.57
CA ILE A 127 4.30 33.15 11.01
C ILE A 127 4.50 31.70 11.46
N ILE A 128 5.42 30.99 10.80
CA ILE A 128 5.79 29.62 11.14
C ILE A 128 6.39 29.57 12.55
N PRO A 129 5.97 28.64 13.43
CA PRO A 129 6.62 28.39 14.71
C PRO A 129 8.09 28.00 14.56
N GLU A 130 8.94 28.37 15.53
CA GLU A 130 10.37 28.12 15.45
C GLU A 130 10.72 26.64 15.32
N GLU A 131 9.95 25.76 15.97
CA GLU A 131 10.14 24.31 15.87
C GLU A 131 9.93 23.82 14.43
N CYS A 132 8.94 24.37 13.74
CA CYS A 132 8.68 24.06 12.34
C CYS A 132 9.73 24.66 11.39
N ARG A 133 10.32 25.82 11.74
CA ARG A 133 11.42 26.42 11.00
C ARG A 133 12.66 25.52 11.03
N ILE A 134 13.01 24.98 12.21
CA ILE A 134 14.12 24.03 12.37
C ILE A 134 13.93 22.79 11.49
N ILE A 135 12.73 22.20 11.51
CA ILE A 135 12.39 21.02 10.69
C ILE A 135 12.54 21.35 9.19
N LEU A 136 12.07 22.51 8.76
CA LEU A 136 12.18 22.96 7.37
C LEU A 136 13.64 23.16 6.95
N GLU A 137 14.46 23.79 7.79
CA GLU A 137 15.88 23.98 7.51
C GLU A 137 16.63 22.65 7.42
N GLU A 138 16.38 21.72 8.34
CA GLU A 138 17.01 20.40 8.31
C GLU A 138 16.66 19.65 7.01
N TYR A 139 15.40 19.74 6.60
CA TYR A 139 14.92 19.16 5.35
C TYR A 139 15.62 19.77 4.11
N LEU A 140 15.74 21.10 4.06
CA LEU A 140 16.42 21.80 2.96
C LEU A 140 17.92 21.48 2.92
N LYS A 141 18.59 21.45 4.08
CA LYS A 141 20.01 21.05 4.20
C LYS A 141 20.23 19.63 3.65
N LYS A 142 19.36 18.67 4.01
CA LYS A 142 19.43 17.30 3.46
C LYS A 142 19.32 17.29 1.92
N GLN A 143 18.44 18.12 1.34
CA GLN A 143 18.36 18.24 -0.11
C GLN A 143 19.62 18.84 -0.75
N GLU A 144 20.22 19.87 -0.14
CA GLU A 144 21.45 20.48 -0.66
C GLU A 144 22.64 19.51 -0.64
N VAL A 145 22.80 18.74 0.44
CA VAL A 145 23.83 17.70 0.54
C VAL A 145 23.65 16.64 -0.57
N CYS A 146 22.42 16.20 -0.83
CA CYS A 146 22.11 15.32 -1.97
C CYS A 146 22.38 15.98 -3.34
N ARG A 147 22.11 17.28 -3.52
CA ARG A 147 22.39 17.99 -4.78
C ARG A 147 23.89 18.18 -5.03
N ASN A 148 24.67 18.46 -3.99
CA ASN A 148 26.11 18.67 -4.11
C ASN A 148 26.86 17.36 -4.40
N SER A 149 26.39 16.22 -3.89
CA SER A 149 26.92 14.90 -4.26
C SER A 149 26.63 14.56 -5.74
N ILE A 150 25.49 14.98 -6.30
CA ILE A 150 25.17 14.83 -7.75
C ILE A 150 26.09 15.68 -8.64
N LYS A 151 26.50 16.89 -8.23
CA LYS A 151 27.41 17.75 -9.02
C LYS A 151 28.80 17.14 -9.24
N VAL A 152 29.26 16.26 -8.33
CA VAL A 152 30.57 15.59 -8.45
C VAL A 152 30.58 14.53 -9.55
N TYR A 153 29.42 13.92 -9.86
CA TYR A 153 29.30 12.87 -10.89
C TYR A 153 28.99 13.39 -12.30
N ILE A 154 28.63 14.67 -12.48
CA ILE A 154 28.36 15.25 -13.82
C ILE A 154 29.56 16.05 -14.31
N LYS A 155 30.64 15.37 -14.69
CA LYS A 155 31.57 15.87 -15.72
C LYS A 155 31.22 15.17 -17.06
N LYS A 156 30.44 15.90 -17.88
CA LYS A 156 30.03 15.78 -19.32
C LYS A 156 30.67 14.67 -20.19
N PRO A 157 29.94 14.08 -21.20
CA PRO A 157 29.54 14.78 -22.46
C PRO A 157 28.22 14.27 -23.10
N PRO A 158 27.92 14.50 -24.41
CA PRO A 158 27.52 15.75 -25.05
C PRO A 158 26.06 15.75 -25.60
N LYS A 159 25.64 16.93 -26.07
CA LYS A 159 24.30 17.34 -26.51
C LYS A 159 23.69 16.51 -27.65
N GLY A 160 22.39 16.21 -27.53
CA GLY A 160 21.50 15.91 -28.66
C GLY A 160 20.30 15.04 -28.27
N GLY A 161 19.09 15.61 -28.23
CA GLY A 161 17.84 14.85 -28.03
C GLY A 161 16.69 15.73 -27.49
N LYS A 162 15.52 15.64 -28.12
CA LYS A 162 14.32 16.48 -27.88
C LYS A 162 13.63 16.22 -26.53
N GLU A 163 12.86 17.23 -26.13
CA GLU A 163 11.92 17.36 -25.00
C GLU A 163 11.30 16.07 -24.45
N ILE A 164 11.27 15.96 -23.11
CA ILE A 164 10.36 15.03 -22.40
C ILE A 164 9.60 15.83 -21.34
N ASP A 165 8.29 15.68 -21.42
CA ASP A 165 7.21 16.25 -20.63
C ASP A 165 7.35 15.91 -19.13
N LEU A 166 7.51 16.93 -18.28
CA LEU A 166 7.78 16.77 -16.85
C LEU A 166 6.47 16.74 -16.05
N ASN A 167 5.93 15.53 -15.89
CA ASN A 167 4.98 15.19 -14.82
C ASN A 167 5.73 15.01 -13.47
N PRO A 168 5.06 15.21 -12.31
CA PRO A 168 5.70 15.41 -11.02
C PRO A 168 6.51 14.19 -10.57
N ILE A 169 7.80 14.42 -10.25
CA ILE A 169 8.85 13.41 -10.02
C ILE A 169 8.49 12.46 -8.87
N ILE A 170 7.75 11.42 -9.21
CA ILE A 170 7.94 10.08 -8.71
C ILE A 170 9.38 9.71 -9.14
N LEU A 171 10.34 9.66 -8.20
CA LEU A 171 11.73 9.34 -8.55
C LEU A 171 11.79 7.86 -8.89
N ASP A 172 11.53 7.53 -10.14
CA ASP A 172 11.77 6.21 -10.67
C ASP A 172 13.27 5.94 -10.64
N LYS A 173 13.66 4.92 -9.90
CA LYS A 173 15.03 4.43 -9.84
C LYS A 173 15.23 3.37 -10.90
N PRO A 174 16.46 3.13 -11.39
CA PRO A 174 16.75 1.92 -12.15
C PRO A 174 16.16 0.70 -11.44
N ILE A 175 15.58 -0.21 -12.21
CA ILE A 175 14.79 -1.32 -11.66
C ILE A 175 15.57 -2.14 -10.61
N GLN A 176 16.87 -2.30 -10.82
CA GLN A 176 17.79 -2.96 -9.88
C GLN A 176 17.95 -2.20 -8.55
N GLU A 177 18.11 -0.88 -8.60
CA GLU A 177 18.20 -0.05 -7.39
C GLU A 177 16.86 -0.02 -6.62
N CYS A 178 15.74 -0.03 -7.34
CA CYS A 178 14.42 -0.12 -6.73
C CYS A 178 14.24 -1.49 -6.04
N TYR A 179 14.70 -2.58 -6.65
CA TYR A 179 14.69 -3.91 -6.05
C TYR A 179 15.51 -3.95 -4.77
N GLU A 180 16.74 -3.45 -4.79
CA GLU A 180 17.64 -3.42 -3.62
C GLU A 180 17.06 -2.62 -2.45
N GLU A 181 16.45 -1.45 -2.73
CA GLU A 181 15.78 -0.65 -1.72
C GLU A 181 14.60 -1.39 -1.08
N LEU A 182 13.76 -2.04 -1.89
CA LEU A 182 12.61 -2.78 -1.39
C LEU A 182 13.03 -4.03 -0.62
N SER A 183 14.01 -4.77 -1.13
CA SER A 183 14.55 -5.98 -0.51
C SER A 183 15.22 -5.70 0.84
N SER A 184 15.77 -4.49 1.02
CA SER A 184 16.40 -4.05 2.26
C SER A 184 15.44 -3.40 3.26
N ASN A 185 14.16 -3.21 2.92
CA ASN A 185 13.19 -2.55 3.78
C ASN A 185 12.52 -3.53 4.76
N SER A 186 13.25 -3.96 5.78
CA SER A 186 12.80 -4.97 6.76
C SER A 186 11.45 -4.63 7.40
N SER A 187 11.22 -3.35 7.74
CA SER A 187 9.96 -2.92 8.38
C SER A 187 8.75 -3.11 7.45
N TRP A 188 8.89 -2.78 6.17
CA TRP A 188 7.83 -3.01 5.18
C TRP A 188 7.61 -4.50 4.96
N ILE A 189 8.68 -5.26 4.78
CA ILE A 189 8.63 -6.71 4.53
C ILE A 189 7.90 -7.43 5.68
N GLU A 190 8.32 -7.20 6.91
CA GLU A 190 7.70 -7.79 8.10
C GLU A 190 6.21 -7.43 8.19
N SER A 191 5.87 -6.16 7.93
CA SER A 191 4.49 -5.69 7.95
C SER A 191 3.63 -6.40 6.89
N VAL A 192 4.13 -6.57 5.66
CA VAL A 192 3.40 -7.26 4.60
C VAL A 192 3.23 -8.74 4.95
N VAL A 193 4.30 -9.42 5.39
CA VAL A 193 4.25 -10.84 5.75
C VAL A 193 3.25 -11.07 6.89
N MET A 194 3.29 -10.28 7.96
CA MET A 194 2.33 -10.39 9.07
C MET A 194 0.88 -10.20 8.60
N ASN A 195 0.63 -9.16 7.79
CA ASN A 195 -0.72 -8.87 7.29
C ASN A 195 -1.26 -9.98 6.37
N LYS A 196 -0.43 -10.53 5.48
CA LYS A 196 -0.84 -11.63 4.58
C LYS A 196 -1.09 -12.94 5.34
N ARG A 197 -0.26 -13.26 6.34
CA ARG A 197 -0.50 -14.41 7.21
C ARG A 197 -1.79 -14.27 8.02
N ALA A 198 -2.07 -13.08 8.56
CA ALA A 198 -3.32 -12.78 9.24
C ALA A 198 -4.55 -12.91 8.32
N SER A 199 -4.36 -12.70 7.02
CA SER A 199 -5.40 -12.86 5.99
C SER A 199 -5.56 -14.31 5.49
N GLY A 200 -4.85 -15.27 6.07
CA GLY A 200 -4.99 -16.71 5.77
C GLY A 200 -3.83 -17.33 4.99
N HIS A 201 -2.84 -16.56 4.52
CA HIS A 201 -1.67 -17.07 3.80
C HIS A 201 -0.56 -17.53 4.76
N LEU A 202 -0.83 -18.57 5.55
CA LEU A 202 0.05 -19.01 6.65
C LEU A 202 1.45 -19.45 6.21
N GLU A 203 1.58 -19.91 4.97
CA GLU A 203 2.83 -20.42 4.37
C GLU A 203 3.80 -19.29 3.96
N LEU A 204 3.34 -18.05 3.87
CA LEU A 204 4.20 -16.92 3.54
C LEU A 204 5.12 -16.59 4.72
N ASN A 205 6.43 -16.62 4.49
CA ASN A 205 7.49 -16.29 5.44
C ASN A 205 8.49 -15.30 4.80
N LEU A 206 9.50 -14.85 5.56
CA LEU A 206 10.47 -13.85 5.07
C LEU A 206 11.29 -14.35 3.86
N GLU A 207 11.62 -15.65 3.82
CA GLU A 207 12.39 -16.25 2.73
C GLU A 207 11.56 -16.31 1.44
N SER A 208 10.38 -16.92 1.50
CA SER A 208 9.43 -16.96 0.37
C SER A 208 9.01 -15.55 -0.10
N PHE A 209 8.92 -14.57 0.79
CA PHE A 209 8.67 -13.18 0.40
C PHE A 209 9.77 -12.63 -0.50
N GLN A 210 11.05 -12.87 -0.16
CA GLN A 210 12.19 -12.41 -0.95
C GLN A 210 12.20 -13.09 -2.33
N GLU A 211 11.81 -14.36 -2.41
CA GLU A 211 11.64 -15.06 -3.69
C GLU A 211 10.55 -14.40 -4.55
N TYR A 212 9.37 -14.13 -3.99
CA TYR A 212 8.31 -13.42 -4.69
C TYR A 212 8.74 -12.03 -5.15
N LEU A 213 9.46 -11.29 -4.30
CA LEU A 213 9.97 -9.96 -4.65
C LEU A 213 10.92 -10.03 -5.83
N LYS A 214 11.85 -11.00 -5.84
CA LYS A 214 12.75 -11.23 -6.96
C LYS A 214 11.98 -11.57 -8.24
N LEU A 215 11.07 -12.53 -8.18
CA LEU A 215 10.24 -12.94 -9.33
C LEU A 215 9.44 -11.77 -9.93
N PHE A 216 8.92 -10.91 -9.06
CA PHE A 216 8.20 -9.71 -9.49
C PHE A 216 9.10 -8.75 -10.27
N PHE A 217 10.32 -8.49 -9.78
CA PHE A 217 11.25 -7.58 -10.45
C PHE A 217 11.82 -8.18 -11.75
N ASP A 218 12.09 -9.49 -11.79
CA ASP A 218 12.45 -10.21 -13.01
C ASP A 218 11.34 -10.08 -14.08
N LYS A 219 10.07 -10.24 -13.67
CA LYS A 219 8.91 -10.04 -14.55
C LYS A 219 8.86 -8.62 -15.12
N LEU A 220 9.01 -7.61 -14.28
CA LEU A 220 9.02 -6.22 -14.72
C LEU A 220 10.13 -5.96 -15.76
N GLN A 221 11.33 -6.49 -15.52
CA GLN A 221 12.44 -6.39 -16.45
C GLN A 221 12.12 -7.06 -17.80
N ASN A 222 11.48 -8.23 -17.78
CA ASN A 222 11.04 -8.94 -18.99
C ASN A 222 9.96 -8.17 -19.77
N GLU A 223 9.13 -7.38 -19.09
CA GLU A 223 8.13 -6.50 -19.69
C GLU A 223 8.74 -5.18 -20.24
N GLY A 224 10.04 -4.99 -20.10
CA GLY A 224 10.76 -3.81 -20.58
C GLY A 224 10.73 -2.62 -19.61
N GLU A 225 10.29 -2.82 -18.36
CA GLU A 225 10.36 -1.80 -17.33
C GLU A 225 11.83 -1.54 -16.99
N THR A 226 12.29 -0.30 -17.19
CA THR A 226 13.68 0.09 -16.91
C THR A 226 13.82 0.83 -15.58
N HIS A 227 12.74 1.46 -15.12
CA HIS A 227 12.73 2.26 -13.91
C HIS A 227 11.44 2.06 -13.12
N LYS A 228 11.53 2.14 -11.80
CA LYS A 228 10.37 2.06 -10.92
C LYS A 228 10.60 2.90 -9.67
N SER A 229 9.58 3.62 -9.23
CA SER A 229 9.63 4.28 -7.93
C SER A 229 9.45 3.26 -6.81
N PRO A 230 10.15 3.38 -5.68
CA PRO A 230 9.96 2.48 -4.54
C PRO A 230 8.51 2.45 -4.04
N LYS A 231 7.82 3.59 -4.01
CA LYS A 231 6.43 3.67 -3.56
C LYS A 231 5.47 2.93 -4.51
N ASP A 232 5.63 3.14 -5.81
CA ASP A 232 4.82 2.47 -6.83
C ASP A 232 5.19 0.98 -6.90
N GLY A 233 6.48 0.66 -6.81
CA GLY A 233 7.00 -0.71 -6.69
C GLY A 233 6.37 -1.47 -5.52
N MET A 234 6.31 -0.88 -4.32
CA MET A 234 5.67 -1.51 -3.15
C MET A 234 4.17 -1.74 -3.38
N ALA A 235 3.46 -0.76 -3.94
CA ALA A 235 2.02 -0.88 -4.21
C ALA A 235 1.72 -1.89 -5.32
N HIS A 236 2.52 -1.87 -6.39
CA HIS A 236 2.41 -2.81 -7.51
C HIS A 236 2.74 -4.22 -7.06
N PHE A 237 3.86 -4.40 -6.34
CA PHE A 237 4.22 -5.68 -5.74
C PHE A 237 3.11 -6.20 -4.82
N SER A 238 2.53 -5.36 -3.97
CA SER A 238 1.45 -5.80 -3.06
C SER A 238 0.24 -6.34 -3.82
N ARG A 239 -0.20 -5.65 -4.88
CA ARG A 239 -1.31 -6.11 -5.74
C ARG A 239 -0.95 -7.38 -6.51
N TRP A 240 0.27 -7.45 -7.04
CA TRP A 240 0.76 -8.62 -7.75
C TRP A 240 0.87 -9.83 -6.83
N LEU A 241 1.43 -9.66 -5.63
CA LEU A 241 1.53 -10.70 -4.60
C LEU A 241 0.16 -11.21 -4.19
N ASP A 242 -0.85 -10.34 -4.07
CA ASP A 242 -2.23 -10.77 -3.84
C ASP A 242 -2.74 -11.68 -4.95
N ILE A 243 -2.43 -11.38 -6.21
CA ILE A 243 -2.80 -12.25 -7.33
C ILE A 243 -2.04 -13.58 -7.21
N GLU A 244 -0.72 -13.57 -7.04
CA GLU A 244 0.10 -14.78 -6.96
C GLU A 244 -0.31 -15.70 -5.81
N LEU A 245 -0.57 -15.15 -4.62
CA LEU A 245 -0.98 -15.92 -3.44
C LEU A 245 -2.39 -16.50 -3.57
N ASN A 246 -3.23 -15.89 -4.41
CA ASN A 246 -4.58 -16.37 -4.71
C ASN A 246 -4.66 -17.22 -5.98
N LYS A 247 -3.58 -17.30 -6.77
CA LYS A 247 -3.54 -18.27 -7.87
C LYS A 247 -3.70 -19.66 -7.28
N PRO A 248 -4.50 -20.53 -7.92
CA PRO A 248 -4.39 -21.95 -7.63
C PRO A 248 -2.92 -22.30 -7.83
N LYS A 249 -2.30 -22.90 -6.79
CA LYS A 249 -0.96 -23.46 -6.93
C LYS A 249 -0.95 -24.29 -8.22
N PRO A 250 0.11 -24.17 -9.04
CA PRO A 250 0.17 -24.92 -10.29
C PRO A 250 -0.08 -26.39 -9.98
N ASP A 251 -0.84 -27.02 -10.86
CA ASP A 251 -1.23 -28.43 -10.87
C ASP A 251 0.03 -29.35 -10.89
N MET A 252 0.81 -29.30 -9.81
CA MET A 252 2.21 -29.73 -9.72
C MET A 252 2.41 -31.19 -10.13
N TYR A 253 1.42 -32.02 -9.86
CA TYR A 253 1.47 -33.45 -10.11
C TYR A 253 0.42 -33.90 -11.11
N LYS A 254 -0.37 -32.99 -11.70
CA LYS A 254 -1.49 -33.38 -12.56
C LYS A 254 -1.04 -34.16 -13.77
N MET A 255 -0.01 -33.70 -14.46
CA MET A 255 0.51 -34.42 -15.63
C MET A 255 1.01 -35.81 -15.25
N GLU A 256 1.84 -35.91 -14.19
CA GLU A 256 2.35 -37.20 -13.68
C GLU A 256 1.22 -38.14 -13.24
N ASN A 257 0.19 -37.61 -12.58
CA ASN A 257 -0.94 -38.39 -12.09
C ASN A 257 -1.90 -38.82 -13.20
N GLU A 258 -2.11 -37.97 -14.21
CA GLU A 258 -2.86 -38.30 -15.43
C GLU A 258 -2.13 -39.40 -16.22
N GLU A 259 -0.81 -39.31 -16.36
CA GLU A 259 0.02 -40.35 -16.98
C GLU A 259 -0.02 -41.67 -16.19
N LEU A 260 0.11 -41.61 -14.86
CA LEU A 260 -0.02 -42.77 -13.99
C LEU A 260 -1.40 -43.42 -14.14
N LEU A 261 -2.47 -42.63 -14.10
CA LEU A 261 -3.83 -43.13 -14.23
C LEU A 261 -4.06 -43.76 -15.61
N ALA A 262 -3.56 -43.12 -16.68
CA ALA A 262 -3.60 -43.65 -18.04
C ALA A 262 -2.87 -44.99 -18.15
N SER A 263 -1.69 -45.12 -17.53
CA SER A 263 -0.90 -46.36 -17.51
C SER A 263 -1.63 -47.54 -16.85
N LEU A 264 -2.57 -47.26 -15.94
CA LEU A 264 -3.32 -48.26 -15.17
C LEU A 264 -4.69 -48.59 -15.76
N SER A 265 -5.17 -47.79 -16.72
CA SER A 265 -6.52 -47.89 -17.30
C SER A 265 -6.86 -49.27 -17.88
N ALA A 266 -5.87 -49.95 -18.48
CA ALA A 266 -6.04 -51.28 -19.03
C ALA A 266 -6.24 -52.39 -17.97
N ARG A 267 -5.74 -52.20 -16.74
CA ARG A 267 -5.80 -53.21 -15.68
C ARG A 267 -7.10 -53.18 -14.88
N ASN A 268 -7.80 -52.03 -14.85
CA ASN A 268 -9.03 -51.78 -14.07
C ASN A 268 -9.00 -52.33 -12.63
N GLY A 269 -7.81 -52.29 -12.00
CA GLY A 269 -7.54 -52.84 -10.67
C GLY A 269 -8.09 -51.98 -9.54
N SER A 270 -7.98 -52.48 -8.30
CA SER A 270 -8.38 -51.74 -7.09
C SER A 270 -7.65 -50.39 -6.96
N TYR A 271 -6.36 -50.35 -7.31
CA TYR A 271 -5.55 -49.13 -7.28
C TYR A 271 -5.97 -48.13 -8.37
N TYR A 272 -6.32 -48.60 -9.58
CA TYR A 272 -6.89 -47.74 -10.62
C TYR A 272 -8.19 -47.07 -10.11
N LYS A 273 -9.12 -47.86 -9.56
CA LYS A 273 -10.38 -47.35 -8.99
C LYS A 273 -10.15 -46.35 -7.85
N PHE A 274 -9.11 -46.58 -7.04
CA PHE A 274 -8.70 -45.69 -5.98
C PHE A 274 -8.25 -44.33 -6.54
N LEU A 275 -7.36 -44.30 -7.54
CA LEU A 275 -6.91 -43.06 -8.16
C LEU A 275 -8.05 -42.34 -8.92
N THR A 276 -8.88 -43.07 -9.66
CA THR A 276 -10.07 -42.52 -10.32
C THR A 276 -11.04 -41.89 -9.31
N TYR A 277 -11.19 -42.47 -8.11
CA TYR A 277 -12.00 -41.87 -7.07
C TYR A 277 -11.40 -40.53 -6.60
N ILE A 278 -10.09 -40.45 -6.39
CA ILE A 278 -9.44 -39.21 -6.00
C ILE A 278 -9.61 -38.14 -7.09
N GLN A 279 -9.38 -38.50 -8.36
CA GLN A 279 -9.59 -37.58 -9.49
C GLN A 279 -11.00 -36.99 -9.54
N ASN A 280 -12.03 -37.82 -9.30
CA ASN A 280 -13.43 -37.40 -9.42
C ASN A 280 -13.96 -36.64 -8.20
N TYR A 281 -13.46 -36.96 -6.99
CA TYR A 281 -14.03 -36.45 -5.74
C TYR A 281 -13.08 -35.54 -4.94
N ALA A 282 -11.82 -35.44 -5.37
CA ALA A 282 -10.81 -34.56 -4.81
C ALA A 282 -9.85 -34.05 -5.91
N PRO A 283 -10.37 -33.33 -6.93
CA PRO A 283 -9.57 -32.91 -8.08
C PRO A 283 -8.41 -32.00 -7.71
N TYR A 284 -8.54 -31.11 -6.72
CA TYR A 284 -7.42 -30.31 -6.26
C TYR A 284 -6.29 -31.19 -5.70
N CYS A 285 -6.64 -32.14 -4.84
CA CYS A 285 -5.70 -33.14 -4.33
C CYS A 285 -5.06 -33.95 -5.47
N PHE A 286 -5.84 -34.39 -6.44
CA PHE A 286 -5.34 -35.14 -7.59
C PHE A 286 -4.35 -34.31 -8.42
N SER A 287 -4.59 -33.03 -8.61
CA SER A 287 -3.73 -32.21 -9.47
C SER A 287 -2.48 -31.68 -8.74
N ASN A 288 -2.51 -31.57 -7.43
CA ASN A 288 -1.47 -30.86 -6.66
C ASN A 288 -0.66 -31.75 -5.71
N MET A 289 -0.86 -33.08 -5.75
CA MET A 289 -0.18 -34.00 -4.85
C MET A 289 0.36 -35.22 -5.59
N ARG A 290 1.51 -35.74 -5.15
CA ARG A 290 1.99 -37.05 -5.60
C ARG A 290 0.99 -38.13 -5.15
N MET A 291 0.48 -38.92 -6.09
CA MET A 291 -0.36 -40.08 -5.73
C MET A 291 0.45 -41.15 -4.98
N PRO A 292 -0.13 -41.78 -3.92
CA PRO A 292 0.53 -42.86 -3.19
C PRO A 292 0.75 -44.03 -4.13
N SER A 293 1.89 -44.70 -4.07
CA SER A 293 2.09 -45.97 -4.78
C SER A 293 1.03 -47.01 -4.40
N GLU A 294 0.87 -48.03 -5.23
CA GLU A 294 -0.09 -49.12 -5.00
C GLU A 294 0.09 -49.77 -3.61
N LYS A 295 1.33 -49.94 -3.16
CA LYS A 295 1.65 -50.47 -1.83
C LYS A 295 1.20 -49.53 -0.70
N GLU A 296 1.46 -48.23 -0.84
CA GLU A 296 1.06 -47.22 0.15
C GLU A 296 -0.48 -47.11 0.24
N ALA A 297 -1.17 -47.18 -0.91
CA ALA A 297 -2.63 -47.15 -0.96
C ALA A 297 -3.27 -48.35 -0.23
N LEU A 298 -2.71 -49.56 -0.38
CA LEU A 298 -3.16 -50.76 0.33
C LEU A 298 -3.04 -50.60 1.86
N ILE A 299 -1.90 -50.07 2.33
CA ILE A 299 -1.66 -49.86 3.77
C ILE A 299 -2.64 -48.83 4.35
N ILE A 300 -2.88 -47.72 3.63
CA ILE A 300 -3.84 -46.68 4.06
C ILE A 300 -5.24 -47.28 4.19
N ARG A 301 -5.66 -48.08 3.20
CA ARG A 301 -6.94 -48.79 3.21
C ARG A 301 -7.02 -49.74 4.41
N ASP A 302 -5.99 -50.53 4.67
CA ASP A 302 -6.01 -51.54 5.73
C ASP A 302 -6.03 -50.89 7.13
N LYS A 303 -5.38 -49.74 7.31
CA LYS A 303 -5.32 -49.02 8.59
C LYS A 303 -6.58 -48.21 8.90
N TYR A 304 -7.13 -47.49 7.93
CA TYR A 304 -8.22 -46.52 8.15
C TYR A 304 -9.56 -46.96 7.57
N GLY A 305 -9.56 -47.95 6.68
CA GLY A 305 -10.74 -48.35 5.93
C GLY A 305 -11.17 -47.32 4.89
N ASP A 306 -11.93 -47.80 3.90
CA ASP A 306 -12.42 -47.00 2.77
C ASP A 306 -13.22 -45.76 3.19
N ALA A 307 -14.09 -45.89 4.21
CA ALA A 307 -15.01 -44.83 4.61
C ALA A 307 -14.30 -43.64 5.28
N ALA A 308 -13.35 -43.91 6.18
CA ALA A 308 -12.63 -42.86 6.89
C ALA A 308 -11.67 -42.12 5.95
N PHE A 309 -10.97 -42.85 5.07
CA PHE A 309 -10.14 -42.27 4.03
C PHE A 309 -10.94 -41.31 3.13
N LYS A 310 -12.09 -41.77 2.61
CA LYS A 310 -12.97 -40.94 1.75
C LYS A 310 -13.47 -39.68 2.47
N LYS A 311 -13.77 -39.77 3.76
CA LYS A 311 -14.20 -38.61 4.58
C LYS A 311 -13.05 -37.60 4.78
N ALA A 312 -11.86 -38.09 5.10
CA ALA A 312 -10.67 -37.25 5.25
C ALA A 312 -10.34 -36.52 3.94
N LEU A 313 -10.33 -37.25 2.82
CA LEU A 313 -10.06 -36.71 1.50
C LEU A 313 -11.06 -35.60 1.11
N ARG A 314 -12.37 -35.82 1.29
CA ARG A 314 -13.40 -34.79 1.02
C ARG A 314 -13.27 -33.57 1.93
N THR A 315 -12.90 -33.77 3.19
CA THR A 315 -12.69 -32.68 4.15
C THR A 315 -11.52 -31.81 3.71
N LEU A 316 -10.45 -32.44 3.23
CA LEU A 316 -9.26 -31.75 2.76
C LEU A 316 -9.51 -31.02 1.43
N GLU A 317 -10.22 -31.65 0.48
CA GLU A 317 -10.64 -30.99 -0.76
C GLU A 317 -11.51 -29.74 -0.48
N GLY A 318 -12.46 -29.84 0.45
CA GLY A 318 -13.41 -28.78 0.77
C GLY A 318 -12.86 -27.65 1.65
N ARG A 319 -11.64 -27.76 2.18
CA ARG A 319 -11.07 -26.80 3.15
C ARG A 319 -9.81 -26.14 2.60
N VAL A 320 -9.99 -24.92 2.07
CA VAL A 320 -8.93 -24.10 1.46
C VAL A 320 -7.75 -23.84 2.39
N ASP A 321 -8.00 -23.74 3.70
CA ASP A 321 -7.00 -23.42 4.74
C ASP A 321 -6.04 -24.58 5.08
N ILE A 322 -6.42 -25.82 4.75
CA ILE A 322 -5.62 -27.03 5.03
C ILE A 322 -5.27 -27.84 3.78
N ARG A 323 -5.94 -27.62 2.64
CA ARG A 323 -5.64 -28.34 1.39
C ARG A 323 -4.19 -28.18 0.92
N SER A 324 -3.57 -27.04 1.23
CA SER A 324 -2.17 -26.75 0.87
C SER A 324 -1.14 -27.38 1.80
N LYS A 325 -1.58 -28.05 2.88
CA LYS A 325 -0.77 -28.72 3.91
C LYS A 325 -0.89 -30.24 3.83
N TRP A 326 -1.41 -30.75 2.71
CA TRP A 326 -1.58 -32.19 2.52
C TRP A 326 -0.23 -32.91 2.51
N ASP A 327 0.81 -32.30 1.95
CA ASP A 327 2.19 -32.77 2.09
C ASP A 327 2.53 -33.01 3.57
N VAL A 328 2.25 -32.08 4.49
CA VAL A 328 2.50 -32.27 5.92
C VAL A 328 1.65 -33.41 6.51
N PHE A 329 0.38 -33.54 6.12
CA PHE A 329 -0.51 -34.61 6.61
C PHE A 329 -0.10 -35.98 6.07
N TYR A 330 0.18 -36.05 4.78
CA TYR A 330 0.63 -37.25 4.08
C TYR A 330 2.04 -37.65 4.51
N TYR A 331 2.98 -36.71 4.63
CA TYR A 331 4.31 -36.96 5.20
C TYR A 331 4.23 -37.31 6.69
N ALA A 332 3.27 -36.79 7.47
CA ALA A 332 3.06 -37.25 8.85
C ALA A 332 2.55 -38.70 8.89
N ILE A 333 1.62 -39.06 7.98
CA ILE A 333 1.14 -40.43 7.81
C ILE A 333 2.28 -41.34 7.31
N LEU A 334 3.10 -40.89 6.36
CA LEU A 334 4.24 -41.63 5.81
C LEU A 334 5.41 -41.75 6.79
N LYS A 335 5.74 -40.70 7.56
CA LYS A 335 6.78 -40.77 8.61
C LYS A 335 6.40 -41.73 9.72
N GLN A 336 5.11 -41.83 10.06
CA GLN A 336 4.65 -42.92 10.94
C GLN A 336 4.95 -44.30 10.32
N PHE A 337 4.94 -44.45 8.99
CA PHE A 337 5.30 -45.69 8.32
C PHE A 337 6.81 -45.95 8.28
N GLU A 338 7.65 -44.94 8.06
CA GLU A 338 9.11 -45.09 8.16
C GLU A 338 9.54 -45.54 9.57
N TYR A 339 8.89 -45.00 10.60
CA TYR A 339 9.13 -45.40 11.99
C TYR A 339 8.69 -46.84 12.30
N MET A 340 7.58 -47.32 11.70
CA MET A 340 7.12 -48.70 11.90
C MET A 340 7.94 -49.73 11.10
N ASN A 341 8.45 -49.37 9.92
CA ASN A 341 9.30 -50.26 9.12
C ASN A 341 10.76 -50.30 9.61
N ASN A 342 11.26 -49.26 10.29
CA ASN A 342 12.60 -49.24 10.89
C ASN A 342 12.64 -49.83 12.32
N GLY A 343 11.49 -50.24 12.86
CA GLY A 343 11.36 -50.88 14.18
C GLY A 343 10.93 -52.35 14.11
N SER A 344 11.04 -52.98 12.93
CA SER A 344 10.70 -54.40 12.69
C SER A 344 11.95 -55.23 12.46
#